data_AF-A0A7S0IBW7-F1
#
_entry.id   AF-A0A7S0IBW7-F1
#
_cell.length_a   1.000
_cell.length_b   1.000
_cell.length_c   1.000
_cell.angle_alpha   90.00
_cell.angle_beta   90.00
_cell.angle_gamma   90.00
#
_symmetry.space_group_name_H-M   'P 1'
#
loop_
_entity.id
_entity.type
_entity.pdbx_description
1 polymer ?
#
loop_
_entity_poly.entity_id
_entity_poly.type
_entity_poly.pdbx_seq_one_letter_code
_entity_poly.pdbx_strand_id
1 'polypeptide(L)'
;TMEPVVLDLPDEYKSSRENTPFVIVAGWLGAKDRNVKKYTDELRAMGCVTLRSIQGSWDCFSPFASGRRKFARRLLTKAREARAELGMSKSPLYLMFMSNGGCWSHATMTQCGMLEPGGEFEDL
;
A
#
# COMPACT_ATOMS: atom_id res chain seq x y z
N THR A 1 9.16 -15.68 5.89
CA THR A 1 9.78 -14.39 5.53
C THR A 1 8.68 -13.45 5.10
N MET A 2 8.70 -12.20 5.56
CA MET A 2 7.68 -11.26 5.11
C MET A 2 7.99 -10.82 3.67
N GLU A 3 6.99 -10.80 2.80
CA GLU A 3 7.14 -10.32 1.42
C GLU A 3 7.57 -8.84 1.42
N PRO A 4 8.39 -8.42 0.42
CA PRO A 4 8.88 -7.06 0.33
C PRO A 4 7.73 -6.06 0.09
N VAL A 5 7.99 -4.80 0.43
CA VAL A 5 7.22 -3.67 -0.08
C VAL A 5 7.96 -3.14 -1.29
N VAL A 6 7.30 -3.06 -2.43
CA VAL A 6 7.90 -2.67 -3.71
C VAL A 6 7.30 -1.35 -4.15
N LEU A 7 8.16 -0.35 -4.35
CA LEU A 7 7.81 0.94 -4.91
C LEU A 7 8.16 0.93 -6.40
N ASP A 8 7.22 1.37 -7.24
CA ASP A 8 7.46 1.55 -8.67
C ASP A 8 6.99 2.94 -9.10
N LEU A 9 7.86 3.61 -9.85
CA LEU A 9 7.59 4.91 -10.44
C LEU A 9 6.86 4.75 -11.77
N PRO A 10 6.01 5.71 -12.18
CA PRO A 10 5.43 5.71 -13.52
C PRO A 10 6.55 5.81 -14.57
N ASP A 11 6.25 5.35 -15.78
CA ASP A 11 7.20 5.50 -16.90
C ASP A 11 7.38 6.98 -17.24
N GLU A 12 6.30 7.76 -17.14
CA GLU A 12 6.29 9.21 -17.28
C GLU A 12 5.34 9.85 -16.27
N TYR A 13 5.76 10.96 -15.66
CA TYR A 13 4.87 11.79 -14.85
C TYR A 13 3.96 12.60 -15.77
N LYS A 14 2.66 12.28 -15.80
CA LYS A 14 1.67 12.98 -16.65
C LYS A 14 1.21 14.34 -16.11
N SER A 15 1.61 14.68 -14.90
CA SER A 15 1.35 15.96 -14.23
C SER A 15 2.55 16.33 -13.34
N SER A 16 2.48 17.42 -12.58
CA SER A 16 3.45 17.64 -11.50
C SER A 16 3.47 16.44 -10.55
N ARG A 17 4.63 16.19 -9.91
CA ARG A 17 4.77 15.14 -8.89
C ARG A 17 3.75 15.31 -7.76
N GLU A 18 3.50 16.56 -7.35
CA GLU A 18 2.51 16.89 -6.33
C GLU A 18 1.07 16.50 -6.70
N ASN A 19 0.74 16.38 -7.99
CA ASN A 19 -0.58 15.97 -8.46
C ASN A 19 -0.63 14.51 -8.94
N THR A 20 0.52 13.83 -8.95
CA THR A 20 0.63 12.45 -9.40
C THR A 20 -0.01 11.51 -8.36
N PRO A 21 -0.98 10.65 -8.73
CA PRO A 21 -1.57 9.71 -7.79
C PRO A 21 -0.54 8.74 -7.21
N PHE A 22 -0.61 8.54 -5.89
CA PHE A 22 0.14 7.50 -5.18
C PHE A 22 -0.83 6.38 -4.80
N VAL A 23 -0.61 5.17 -5.30
CA VAL A 23 -1.53 4.04 -5.10
C VAL A 23 -0.84 2.94 -4.28
N ILE A 24 -1.34 2.69 -3.07
CA ILE A 24 -0.92 1.55 -2.26
C ILE A 24 -1.75 0.34 -2.68
N VAL A 25 -1.10 -0.76 -3.06
CA VAL A 25 -1.77 -2.00 -3.50
C VAL A 25 -1.45 -3.15 -2.52
N ALA A 26 -2.46 -3.58 -1.78
CA ALA A 26 -2.38 -4.75 -0.92
C ALA A 26 -2.91 -5.98 -1.65
N GLY A 27 -2.00 -6.91 -1.98
CA GLY A 27 -2.32 -8.14 -2.71
C GLY A 27 -3.14 -9.14 -1.90
N TRP A 28 -3.63 -10.18 -2.57
CA TRP A 28 -4.38 -11.27 -1.94
C TRP A 28 -3.45 -12.34 -1.36
N LEU A 29 -4.02 -13.20 -0.51
CA LEU A 29 -3.31 -14.33 0.07
C LEU A 29 -2.73 -15.26 -1.00
N GLY A 30 -1.46 -15.62 -0.85
CA GLY A 30 -0.81 -16.60 -1.74
C GLY A 30 -0.52 -16.05 -3.14
N ALA A 31 -0.78 -14.76 -3.38
CA ALA A 31 -0.26 -14.06 -4.54
C ALA A 31 1.27 -14.12 -4.53
N LYS A 32 1.88 -14.14 -5.72
CA LYS A 32 3.29 -13.80 -5.91
C LYS A 32 3.38 -12.36 -6.40
N ASP A 33 4.54 -11.72 -6.25
CA ASP A 33 4.74 -10.34 -6.74
C ASP A 33 4.29 -10.17 -8.19
N ARG A 34 4.68 -11.08 -9.10
CA ARG A 34 4.25 -11.07 -10.52
C ARG A 34 2.73 -11.04 -10.73
N ASN A 35 1.94 -11.59 -9.79
CA ASN A 35 0.49 -11.61 -9.91
C ASN A 35 -0.13 -10.25 -9.58
N VAL A 36 0.49 -9.49 -8.68
CA VAL A 36 0.07 -8.13 -8.31
C VAL A 36 0.69 -7.11 -9.27
N LYS A 37 1.93 -7.35 -9.71
CA LYS A 37 2.71 -6.47 -10.58
C LYS A 37 1.96 -6.06 -11.85
N LYS A 38 1.24 -6.99 -12.48
CA LYS A 38 0.45 -6.69 -13.69
C LYS A 38 -0.59 -5.57 -13.47
N TYR A 39 -1.16 -5.43 -12.29
CA TYR A 39 -2.12 -4.36 -11.99
C TYR A 39 -1.41 -3.03 -11.73
N THR A 40 -0.28 -3.08 -11.02
CA THR A 40 0.54 -1.88 -10.83
C THR A 40 1.21 -1.41 -12.11
N ASP A 41 1.49 -2.29 -13.07
CA ASP A 41 2.01 -1.89 -14.38
C ASP A 41 0.97 -1.08 -15.17
N GLU A 42 -0.30 -1.47 -15.15
CA GLU A 42 -1.38 -0.66 -15.73
C GLU A 42 -1.50 0.71 -15.04
N LEU A 43 -1.43 0.74 -13.70
CA LEU A 43 -1.42 1.99 -12.93
C LEU A 43 -0.22 2.89 -13.27
N ARG A 44 0.97 2.30 -13.44
CA ARG A 44 2.18 3.03 -13.85
C ARG A 44 2.04 3.61 -15.26
N ALA A 45 1.48 2.84 -16.21
CA ALA A 45 1.19 3.31 -17.56
C ALA A 45 0.12 4.43 -17.57
N MET A 46 -0.76 4.46 -16.57
CA MET A 46 -1.70 5.55 -16.33
C MET A 46 -1.05 6.79 -15.69
N GLY A 47 0.21 6.70 -15.25
CA GLY A 47 0.97 7.80 -14.66
C GLY A 47 0.98 7.80 -13.13
N CYS A 48 0.60 6.71 -12.48
CA CYS A 48 0.59 6.60 -11.01
C CYS A 48 1.94 6.13 -10.46
N VAL A 49 2.32 6.63 -9.29
CA VAL A 49 3.30 5.97 -8.42
C VAL A 49 2.58 4.84 -7.70
N THR A 50 3.19 3.66 -7.62
CA THR A 50 2.57 2.50 -6.96
C THR A 50 3.46 1.92 -5.88
N LEU A 51 2.86 1.49 -4.77
CA LEU A 51 3.55 0.79 -3.69
C LEU A 51 2.79 -0.48 -3.36
N ARG A 52 3.34 -1.64 -3.68
CA ARG A 52 2.67 -2.94 -3.51
C ARG A 52 3.33 -3.82 -2.46
N SER A 53 2.52 -4.62 -1.78
CA SER A 53 3.01 -5.72 -0.94
C SER A 53 1.94 -6.79 -0.79
N ILE A 54 2.36 -7.98 -0.36
CA ILE A 54 1.48 -9.14 -0.17
C ILE A 54 1.60 -9.58 1.28
N GLN A 55 0.46 -9.77 1.94
CA GLN A 55 0.44 -10.22 3.32
C GLN A 55 0.72 -11.73 3.41
N GLY A 56 1.58 -12.13 4.34
CA GLY A 56 1.90 -13.54 4.57
C GLY A 56 0.72 -14.33 5.13
N SER A 57 0.60 -15.59 4.74
CA SER A 57 -0.55 -16.44 5.10
C SER A 57 -0.76 -16.57 6.61
N TRP A 58 0.34 -16.71 7.36
CA TRP A 58 0.28 -16.77 8.81
C TRP A 58 -0.31 -15.49 9.42
N ASP A 59 0.06 -14.33 8.90
CA ASP A 59 -0.43 -13.04 9.40
C ASP A 59 -1.92 -12.85 9.08
N CYS A 60 -2.37 -13.30 7.91
CA CYS A 60 -3.79 -13.23 7.52
C CYS A 60 -4.69 -14.02 8.48
N PHE A 61 -4.34 -15.28 8.79
CA PHE A 61 -5.21 -16.20 9.52
C PHE A 61 -4.81 -16.48 10.96
N SER A 62 -3.79 -15.79 11.47
CA SER A 62 -3.48 -15.85 12.90
C SER A 62 -4.69 -15.40 13.72
N PRO A 63 -5.02 -16.10 14.83
CA PRO A 63 -6.03 -15.64 15.77
C PRO A 63 -5.63 -14.29 16.40
N PHE A 64 -4.33 -13.97 16.38
CA PHE A 64 -3.81 -12.70 16.88
C PHE A 64 -3.70 -11.66 15.75
N ALA A 65 -4.30 -10.49 15.96
CA ALA A 65 -4.23 -9.38 15.00
C ALA A 65 -2.82 -8.74 14.86
N SER A 66 -1.84 -9.14 15.68
CA SER A 66 -0.51 -8.52 15.71
C SER A 66 0.24 -8.61 14.38
N GLY A 67 0.12 -9.73 13.65
CA GLY A 67 0.71 -9.89 12.32
C GLY A 67 0.09 -8.94 11.30
N ARG A 68 -1.24 -8.88 11.24
CA ARG A 68 -1.98 -7.95 10.37
C ARG A 68 -1.63 -6.49 10.66
N ARG A 69 -1.57 -6.11 11.94
CA ARG A 69 -1.17 -4.75 12.35
C ARG A 69 0.25 -4.41 11.93
N LYS A 70 1.20 -5.33 12.12
CA LYS A 70 2.60 -5.13 11.67
C LYS A 70 2.68 -4.97 10.16
N PHE A 71 1.93 -5.76 9.39
CA PHE A 71 1.87 -5.62 7.94
C PHE A 71 1.31 -4.26 7.52
N ALA A 72 0.14 -3.88 8.04
CA ALA A 72 -0.50 -2.60 7.72
C ALA A 72 0.39 -1.41 8.07
N ARG A 73 0.94 -1.39 9.29
CA ARG A 73 1.87 -0.35 9.75
C ARG A 73 3.09 -0.25 8.84
N ARG A 74 3.72 -1.37 8.50
CA ARG A 74 4.88 -1.38 7.59
C ARG A 74 4.54 -0.81 6.22
N LEU A 75 3.39 -1.18 5.66
CA LEU A 75 2.95 -0.71 4.35
C LEU A 75 2.75 0.81 4.35
N LEU A 76 2.08 1.35 5.37
CA LEU A 76 1.85 2.78 5.53
C LEU A 76 3.15 3.55 5.84
N THR A 77 4.03 3.01 6.69
CA THR A 77 5.36 3.62 6.94
C THR A 77 6.15 3.75 5.64
N LYS A 78 6.19 2.70 4.81
CA LYS A 78 6.90 2.74 3.52
C LYS A 78 6.26 3.71 2.53
N ALA A 79 4.94 3.86 2.56
CA ALA A 79 4.26 4.88 1.77
C ALA A 79 4.63 6.30 2.23
N ARG A 80 4.68 6.56 3.55
CA ARG A 80 5.08 7.85 4.10
C ARG A 80 6.51 8.20 3.72
N GLU A 81 7.44 7.26 3.90
CA GLU A 81 8.86 7.42 3.52
C GLU A 81 8.98 7.75 2.02
N ALA A 82 8.34 6.96 1.16
CA ALA A 82 8.40 7.17 -0.29
C ALA A 82 7.80 8.52 -0.70
N ARG A 83 6.66 8.92 -0.12
CA ARG A 83 6.03 10.22 -0.40
C ARG A 83 6.92 11.38 0.03
N ALA A 84 7.58 11.28 1.19
CA ALA A 84 8.51 12.30 1.67
C ALA A 84 9.73 12.43 0.75
N GLU A 85 10.35 11.30 0.38
CA GLU A 85 11.54 11.27 -0.50
C GLU A 85 11.23 11.83 -1.90
N LEU A 86 10.04 11.57 -2.44
CA LEU A 86 9.64 12.00 -3.78
C LEU A 86 9.07 13.43 -3.83
N GLY A 87 8.88 14.09 -2.69
CA GLY A 87 8.22 15.40 -2.60
C GLY A 87 6.72 15.33 -2.93
N MET A 88 6.06 14.25 -2.54
CA MET A 88 4.67 13.90 -2.88
C MET A 88 3.72 14.00 -1.67
N SER A 89 4.01 14.88 -0.72
CA SER A 89 3.21 15.03 0.50
C SER A 89 1.75 15.45 0.22
N LYS A 90 1.51 16.19 -0.86
CA LYS A 90 0.18 16.63 -1.30
C LYS A 90 -0.48 15.74 -2.35
N SER A 91 0.22 14.70 -2.80
CA SER A 91 -0.27 13.83 -3.86
C SER A 91 -1.53 13.07 -3.43
N PRO A 92 -2.54 12.93 -4.30
CA PRO A 92 -3.70 12.08 -3.99
C PRO A 92 -3.25 10.66 -3.60
N LEU A 93 -3.69 10.18 -2.44
CA LEU A 93 -3.43 8.82 -1.99
C LEU A 93 -4.64 7.92 -2.25
N TYR A 94 -4.41 6.78 -2.90
CA TYR A 94 -5.42 5.75 -3.11
C TYR A 94 -4.96 4.42 -2.50
N LEU A 95 -5.93 3.67 -1.97
CA LEU A 95 -5.73 2.34 -1.42
C LEU A 95 -6.48 1.33 -2.29
N MET A 96 -5.77 0.32 -2.79
CA MET A 96 -6.34 -0.78 -3.56
C MET A 96 -6.15 -2.09 -2.80
N PHE A 97 -7.27 -2.69 -2.38
CA PHE A 97 -7.30 -3.92 -1.60
C PHE A 97 -7.78 -5.09 -2.46
N MET A 98 -6.96 -6.12 -2.61
CA MET A 98 -7.27 -7.28 -3.45
C MET A 98 -7.70 -8.49 -2.62
N SER A 99 -8.97 -8.90 -2.81
CA SER A 99 -9.57 -10.12 -2.22
C SER A 99 -9.29 -10.26 -0.71
N ASN A 100 -9.01 -11.47 -0.22
CA ASN A 100 -8.87 -11.76 1.21
C ASN A 100 -7.68 -11.08 1.89
N GLY A 101 -6.49 -11.04 1.27
CA GLY A 101 -5.30 -10.40 1.83
C GLY A 101 -5.47 -8.88 1.92
N GLY A 102 -6.02 -8.27 0.87
CA GLY A 102 -6.39 -6.86 0.87
C GLY A 102 -7.49 -6.55 1.89
N CYS A 103 -8.52 -7.40 2.00
CA CYS A 103 -9.60 -7.22 2.98
C CYS A 103 -9.08 -7.19 4.42
N TRP A 104 -8.16 -8.09 4.78
CA TRP A 104 -7.53 -8.06 6.11
C TRP A 104 -6.70 -6.80 6.35
N SER A 105 -6.03 -6.31 5.32
CA SER A 105 -5.28 -5.05 5.38
C SER A 105 -6.23 -3.87 5.63
N HIS A 106 -7.29 -3.75 4.84
CA HIS A 106 -8.34 -2.74 4.99
C HIS A 106 -8.96 -2.78 6.38
N ALA A 107 -9.48 -3.94 6.78
CA ALA A 107 -10.12 -4.12 8.08
C ALA A 107 -9.18 -3.74 9.23
N THR A 108 -7.89 -4.09 9.14
CA THR A 108 -6.91 -3.75 10.17
C THR A 108 -6.64 -2.25 10.24
N MET A 109 -6.47 -1.59 9.09
CA MET A 109 -6.23 -0.14 9.04
C MET A 109 -7.40 0.62 9.64
N THR A 110 -8.64 0.24 9.28
CA THR A 110 -9.86 0.86 9.80
C THR A 110 -10.06 0.60 11.29
N GLN A 111 -9.97 -0.67 11.75
CA GLN A 111 -10.18 -1.02 13.16
C GLN A 111 -9.16 -0.38 14.09
N CYS A 112 -7.95 -0.11 13.59
CA CYS A 112 -6.90 0.55 14.36
C CYS A 112 -6.92 2.08 14.20
N GLY A 113 -7.86 2.65 13.44
CA GLY A 113 -7.93 4.08 13.18
C GLY A 113 -6.64 4.64 12.56
N MET A 114 -5.93 3.86 11.76
CA MET A 114 -4.57 4.23 11.32
C MET A 114 -4.54 5.48 10.45
N LEU A 115 -5.56 5.70 9.64
CA LEU A 115 -5.69 6.82 8.69
C LEU A 115 -6.77 7.82 9.12
N GLU A 116 -7.40 7.61 10.27
CA GLU A 116 -8.44 8.50 10.80
C GLU A 116 -7.82 9.73 11.49
N PRO A 117 -8.58 10.82 11.74
CA PRO A 117 -8.07 11.95 12.53
C PRO A 117 -7.55 11.52 13.91
N GLY A 118 -6.33 11.93 14.25
CA GLY A 118 -5.60 11.51 15.44
C GLY A 118 -4.91 10.13 15.31
N GLY A 119 -5.02 9.50 14.15
CA GLY A 119 -4.41 8.21 13.82
C GLY A 119 -2.91 8.32 13.57
N GLU A 120 -2.20 7.18 13.67
CA GLU A 120 -0.75 7.14 13.49
C GLU A 120 -0.30 7.67 12.11
N PHE A 121 -1.14 7.51 11.09
CA PHE A 121 -0.89 7.86 9.69
C PHE A 121 -1.92 8.85 9.15
N GLU A 122 -2.43 9.76 9.98
CA GLU A 122 -3.34 10.82 9.54
C GLU A 122 -2.73 11.78 8.49
N ASP A 123 -1.40 11.82 8.38
CA ASP A 123 -0.65 12.67 7.45
C ASP A 123 -0.52 12.09 6.03
N LEU A 124 -1.02 10.87 5.82
CA LEU A 124 -0.96 10.15 4.53
C LEU A 124 -2.10 10.50 3.57
#